data_AF-A0A7S1K959-F1
#
_entry.id   AF-A0A7S1K959-F1
#
_cell.length_a   1.000
_cell.length_b   1.000
_cell.length_c   1.000
_cell.angle_alpha   90.00
_cell.angle_beta   90.00
_cell.angle_gamma   90.00
#
_symmetry.space_group_name_H-M   'P 1'
#
loop_
_entity.id
_entity.type
_entity.pdbx_description
1 polymer ?
#
loop_
_entity_poly.entity_id
_entity_poly.type
_entity_poly.pdbx_seq_one_letter_code
_entity_poly.pdbx_strand_id
1 'polypeptide(L)'
;YSPTDPAIFYSEGLSQGLSSPSFSSFLFHGVCRLWGQGWRLRALLWLQMARRDDHCSRALRTANIDPADGMVVDYCTGNIGNYLWREVIVSGFRPGETVAAHLTVSRYHVMLFTTESATTDNTHSLDSRFPVSMPRLRAVLRHCGVEQQVISRGEVRV
;
A
#
# COMPACT_ATOMS: atom_id res chain seq x y z
N TYR A 1 -1.73 -16.89 -5.30
CA TYR A 1 -0.75 -16.75 -6.40
C TYR A 1 -0.70 -18.05 -7.17
N SER A 2 -0.92 -18.02 -8.49
CA SER A 2 -0.78 -19.21 -9.34
C SER A 2 0.63 -19.23 -9.96
N PRO A 3 1.37 -20.35 -9.91
CA PRO A 3 2.67 -20.49 -10.57
C PRO A 3 2.60 -20.37 -12.11
N THR A 4 1.40 -20.37 -12.67
CA THR A 4 1.14 -20.32 -14.12
C THR A 4 0.86 -18.92 -14.65
N ASP A 5 0.88 -17.91 -13.78
CA ASP A 5 0.53 -16.55 -14.15
C ASP A 5 1.75 -15.85 -14.82
N PRO A 6 1.69 -15.47 -16.11
CA PRO A 6 2.84 -14.93 -16.82
C PRO A 6 3.26 -13.56 -16.25
N ALA A 7 4.57 -13.32 -16.22
CA ALA A 7 5.10 -12.00 -15.91
C ALA A 7 4.71 -10.98 -16.99
N ILE A 8 4.41 -9.76 -16.58
CA ILE A 8 3.99 -8.68 -17.48
C ILE A 8 4.99 -7.55 -17.43
N PHE A 9 5.41 -7.12 -18.61
CA PHE A 9 6.23 -5.94 -18.81
C PHE A 9 5.37 -4.90 -19.51
N TYR A 10 5.14 -3.78 -18.83
CA TYR A 10 4.36 -2.67 -19.35
C TYR A 10 5.26 -1.44 -19.44
N SER A 11 5.52 -0.97 -20.67
CA SER A 11 6.33 0.22 -20.92
C SER A 11 5.41 1.41 -21.19
N GLU A 12 5.29 2.32 -20.23
CA GLU A 12 4.50 3.54 -20.36
C GLU A 12 5.45 4.71 -20.76
N GLY A 13 5.66 4.92 -22.07
CA GLY A 13 6.39 6.09 -22.61
C GLY A 13 7.91 6.14 -22.33
N LEU A 14 8.46 7.36 -22.15
CA LEU A 14 9.89 7.65 -21.89
C LEU A 14 10.35 7.29 -20.46
N SER A 15 9.43 6.87 -19.60
CA SER A 15 9.72 6.38 -18.25
C SER A 15 10.03 4.89 -18.28
N GLN A 16 10.95 4.46 -17.41
CA GLN A 16 11.37 3.07 -17.29
C GLN A 16 10.15 2.16 -17.05
N GLY A 17 10.07 1.02 -17.75
CA GLY A 17 8.91 0.13 -17.71
C GLY A 17 8.57 -0.39 -16.31
N LEU A 18 7.28 -0.67 -16.11
CA LEU A 18 6.75 -1.39 -14.96
C LEU A 18 6.86 -2.90 -15.25
N SER A 19 7.44 -3.65 -14.33
CA SER A 19 7.46 -5.10 -14.40
C SER A 19 6.66 -5.68 -13.24
N SER A 20 5.62 -6.44 -13.58
CA SER A 20 4.81 -7.18 -12.62
C SER A 20 5.17 -8.67 -12.71
N PRO A 21 5.38 -9.36 -11.58
CA PRO A 21 5.72 -10.77 -11.57
C PRO A 21 4.57 -11.68 -12.03
N SER A 22 3.34 -11.14 -12.14
CA SER A 22 2.14 -11.87 -12.59
C SER A 22 1.09 -10.92 -13.19
N PHE A 23 0.13 -11.46 -13.97
CA PHE A 23 -1.04 -10.69 -14.46
C PHE A 23 -1.90 -10.19 -13.31
N SER A 24 -2.05 -11.00 -12.26
CA SER A 24 -2.78 -10.58 -11.06
C SER A 24 -2.13 -9.35 -10.41
N SER A 25 -0.81 -9.32 -10.25
CA SER A 25 -0.09 -8.15 -9.74
C SER A 25 -0.32 -6.91 -10.61
N PHE A 26 -0.30 -7.08 -11.94
CA PHE A 26 -0.54 -6.00 -12.89
C PHE A 26 -1.96 -5.43 -12.75
N LEU A 27 -2.98 -6.29 -12.68
CA LEU A 27 -4.36 -5.85 -12.48
C LEU A 27 -4.55 -5.13 -11.16
N PHE A 28 -4.00 -5.65 -10.06
CA PHE A 28 -4.14 -5.01 -8.76
C PHE A 28 -3.43 -3.66 -8.70
N HIS A 29 -2.24 -3.55 -9.27
CA HIS A 29 -1.58 -2.26 -9.40
C HIS A 29 -2.44 -1.27 -10.21
N GLY A 30 -3.08 -1.74 -11.29
CA GLY A 30 -4.05 -0.96 -12.05
C GLY A 30 -5.24 -0.51 -11.19
N VAL A 31 -5.82 -1.40 -10.39
CA VAL A 31 -6.90 -1.08 -9.45
C VAL A 31 -6.46 -0.02 -8.44
N CYS A 32 -5.30 -0.19 -7.79
CA CYS A 32 -4.75 0.79 -6.84
C CYS A 32 -4.47 2.15 -7.50
N ARG A 33 -3.99 2.18 -8.75
CA ARG A 33 -3.82 3.42 -9.52
C ARG A 33 -5.15 4.09 -9.83
N LEU A 34 -6.15 3.36 -10.31
CA LEU A 34 -7.47 3.91 -10.63
C LEU A 34 -8.14 4.50 -9.39
N TRP A 35 -8.02 3.78 -8.28
CA TRP A 35 -8.34 4.21 -6.94
C TRP A 35 -7.68 5.55 -6.62
N GLY A 36 -6.36 5.69 -6.79
CA GLY A 36 -5.64 6.94 -6.52
C GLY A 36 -5.90 8.09 -7.50
N GLN A 37 -6.27 7.79 -8.76
CA GLN A 37 -6.53 8.79 -9.80
C GLN A 37 -7.95 9.38 -9.74
N GLY A 38 -8.95 8.59 -9.31
CA GLY A 38 -10.22 9.15 -8.92
C GLY A 38 -10.03 9.97 -7.64
N TRP A 39 -10.52 11.21 -7.60
CA TRP A 39 -10.38 12.16 -6.47
C TRP A 39 -10.90 11.68 -5.08
N ARG A 40 -11.17 10.38 -4.92
CA ARG A 40 -11.73 9.77 -3.71
C ARG A 40 -10.68 9.16 -2.79
N LEU A 41 -9.48 8.83 -3.28
CA LEU A 41 -8.45 8.33 -2.39
C LEU A 41 -7.60 9.43 -1.80
N ARG A 42 -7.53 9.39 -0.48
CA ARG A 42 -6.75 10.32 0.33
C ARG A 42 -5.60 9.54 0.92
N ALA A 43 -4.40 10.11 0.81
CA ALA A 43 -3.19 9.57 1.40
C ALA A 43 -3.21 9.81 2.91
N LEU A 44 -3.89 8.94 3.68
CA LEU A 44 -4.04 9.04 5.13
C LEU A 44 -2.74 9.43 5.84
N LEU A 45 -1.65 8.77 5.46
CA LEU A 45 -0.38 8.90 6.13
C LEU A 45 0.74 8.69 5.14
N TRP A 46 1.70 9.61 5.15
CA TRP A 46 2.90 9.60 4.36
C TRP A 46 4.11 9.56 5.28
N LEU A 47 4.83 8.44 5.30
CA LEU A 47 6.10 8.34 5.98
C LEU A 47 7.23 8.32 4.95
N GLN A 48 8.02 9.40 4.92
CA GLN A 48 9.29 9.41 4.22
C GLN A 48 10.38 8.83 5.13
N MET A 49 11.06 7.80 4.65
CA MET A 49 12.15 7.14 5.37
C MET A 49 13.48 7.71 4.92
N ALA A 50 14.36 8.00 5.89
CA ALA A 50 15.74 8.33 5.59
C ALA A 50 16.44 7.12 4.96
N ARG A 51 17.43 7.36 4.08
CA ARG A 51 18.20 6.30 3.39
C ARG A 51 18.84 5.26 4.33
N ARG A 52 19.04 5.60 5.61
CA ARG A 52 19.58 4.72 6.66
C ARG A 52 18.51 3.99 7.49
N ASP A 53 17.26 4.46 7.51
CA ASP A 53 16.14 3.88 8.27
C ASP A 53 15.34 2.90 7.40
N ASP A 54 16.04 1.97 6.77
CA ASP A 54 15.46 0.98 5.86
C ASP A 54 14.57 -0.03 6.61
N HIS A 55 14.77 -0.23 7.93
CA HIS A 55 14.13 -1.30 8.71
C HIS A 55 12.60 -1.38 8.51
N CYS A 56 11.90 -0.24 8.57
CA CYS A 56 10.45 -0.17 8.32
C CYS A 56 10.10 -0.70 6.92
N SER A 57 10.75 -0.17 5.89
CA SER A 57 10.51 -0.53 4.49
C SER A 57 10.78 -2.02 4.25
N ARG A 58 11.87 -2.55 4.83
CA ARG A 58 12.29 -3.92 4.64
C ARG A 58 11.37 -4.87 5.37
N ALA A 59 11.02 -4.59 6.62
CA ALA A 59 10.05 -5.40 7.37
C ALA A 59 8.75 -5.57 6.59
N LEU A 60 8.18 -4.48 6.07
CA LEU A 60 6.96 -4.53 5.26
C LEU A 60 7.13 -5.27 3.91
N ARG A 61 8.28 -5.07 3.25
CA ARG A 61 8.61 -5.72 1.97
C ARG A 61 8.95 -7.20 2.08
N THR A 62 9.31 -7.70 3.25
CA THR A 62 9.64 -9.12 3.45
C THR A 62 8.62 -9.85 4.30
N ALA A 63 7.70 -9.13 4.95
CA ALA A 63 6.65 -9.75 5.73
C ALA A 63 5.79 -10.68 4.88
N ASN A 64 5.48 -11.84 5.45
CA ASN A 64 4.46 -12.74 4.93
C ASN A 64 3.11 -12.32 5.54
N ILE A 65 2.26 -11.67 4.75
CA ILE A 65 0.93 -11.24 5.19
C ILE A 65 -0.06 -12.37 4.89
N ASP A 66 -0.87 -12.74 5.87
CA ASP A 66 -1.91 -13.75 5.68
C ASP A 66 -2.96 -13.23 4.68
N PRO A 67 -3.41 -14.04 3.70
CA PRO A 67 -4.52 -13.68 2.81
C PRO A 67 -5.81 -13.23 3.52
N ALA A 68 -6.01 -13.64 4.77
CA ALA A 68 -7.10 -13.19 5.62
C ALA A 68 -6.98 -11.70 5.98
N ASP A 69 -5.74 -11.22 6.22
CA ASP A 69 -5.41 -9.85 6.64
C ASP A 69 -5.24 -8.88 5.47
N GLY A 70 -4.88 -9.40 4.29
CA GLY A 70 -4.77 -8.61 3.09
C GLY A 70 -4.18 -9.36 1.92
N MET A 71 -4.19 -8.68 0.78
CA MET A 71 -3.62 -9.20 -0.46
C MET A 71 -2.34 -8.43 -0.78
N VAL A 72 -1.24 -9.16 -0.89
CA VAL A 72 0.08 -8.61 -1.20
C VAL A 72 0.32 -8.64 -2.70
N VAL A 73 0.82 -7.53 -3.23
CA VAL A 73 1.15 -7.36 -4.63
C VAL A 73 2.54 -6.75 -4.71
N ASP A 74 3.48 -7.54 -5.23
CA ASP A 74 4.82 -7.06 -5.51
C ASP A 74 4.92 -6.60 -6.96
N TYR A 75 5.62 -5.49 -7.20
CA TYR A 75 5.95 -5.00 -8.54
C TYR A 75 7.27 -4.23 -8.54
N CYS A 76 7.90 -4.15 -9.71
CA CYS A 76 9.13 -3.39 -9.92
C CYS A 76 8.85 -2.18 -10.80
N THR A 77 9.34 -1.01 -10.38
CA THR A 77 9.43 0.16 -11.27
C THR A 77 10.87 0.31 -11.72
N GLY A 78 11.14 0.38 -13.02
CA GLY A 78 12.49 0.62 -13.49
C GLY A 78 13.23 -0.61 -14.02
N ASN A 79 14.51 -0.44 -14.33
CA ASN A 79 15.35 -1.57 -14.76
C ASN A 79 15.34 -2.70 -13.72
N ILE A 80 15.23 -3.93 -14.24
CA ILE A 80 15.09 -5.19 -13.51
C ILE A 80 16.06 -5.22 -12.31
N GLY A 81 15.52 -5.14 -11.09
CA GLY A 81 16.26 -5.46 -9.85
C GLY A 81 16.38 -4.36 -8.78
N ASN A 82 16.06 -3.09 -9.04
CA ASN A 82 16.46 -2.01 -8.11
C ASN A 82 15.35 -1.33 -7.29
N TYR A 83 14.08 -1.36 -7.73
CA TYR A 83 12.97 -0.75 -6.97
C TYR A 83 11.80 -1.71 -6.86
N LEU A 84 11.86 -2.56 -5.83
CA LEU A 84 10.74 -3.38 -5.41
C LEU A 84 9.76 -2.50 -4.65
N TRP A 85 8.61 -2.29 -5.25
CA TRP A 85 7.43 -1.77 -4.60
C TRP A 85 6.57 -2.93 -4.13
N ARG A 86 5.86 -2.70 -3.02
CA ARG A 86 4.88 -3.63 -2.50
C ARG A 86 3.61 -2.86 -2.18
N GLU A 87 2.50 -3.32 -2.72
CA GLU A 87 1.17 -2.92 -2.33
C GLU A 87 0.55 -4.00 -1.44
N VAL A 88 -0.14 -3.59 -0.37
CA VAL A 88 -0.91 -4.47 0.49
C VAL A 88 -2.33 -3.93 0.57
N ILE A 89 -3.26 -4.59 -0.09
CA ILE A 89 -4.68 -4.21 -0.08
C ILE A 89 -5.34 -4.91 1.10
N VAL A 90 -5.89 -4.13 2.04
CA VAL A 90 -6.51 -4.64 3.28
C VAL A 90 -8.04 -4.54 3.27
N SER A 91 -8.61 -3.80 2.31
CA SER A 91 -10.06 -3.65 2.12
C SER A 91 -10.39 -3.18 0.72
N GLY A 92 -11.63 -3.42 0.27
CA GLY A 92 -12.20 -2.93 -0.98
C GLY A 92 -12.09 -3.89 -2.16
N PHE A 93 -11.62 -5.11 -1.92
CA PHE A 93 -11.44 -6.14 -2.95
C PHE A 93 -12.43 -7.31 -2.80
N ARG A 94 -13.21 -7.36 -1.71
CA ARG A 94 -14.24 -8.38 -1.48
C ARG A 94 -15.64 -7.84 -1.81
N PRO A 95 -16.57 -8.70 -2.26
CA PRO A 95 -17.96 -8.29 -2.45
C PRO A 95 -18.58 -7.70 -1.17
N GLY A 96 -19.27 -6.57 -1.30
CA GLY A 96 -19.91 -5.87 -0.19
C GLY A 96 -19.03 -4.87 0.56
N GLU A 97 -17.72 -4.84 0.30
CA GLU A 97 -16.84 -3.79 0.84
C GLU A 97 -17.04 -2.49 0.07
N THR A 98 -17.39 -1.41 0.78
CA THR A 98 -17.58 -0.07 0.21
C THR A 98 -16.39 0.85 0.45
N VAL A 99 -15.50 0.46 1.36
CA VAL A 99 -14.26 1.16 1.70
C VAL A 99 -13.08 0.36 1.18
N ALA A 100 -12.28 0.99 0.33
CA ALA A 100 -10.99 0.46 -0.08
C ALA A 100 -9.88 1.07 0.78
N ALA A 101 -8.95 0.23 1.23
CA ALA A 101 -7.78 0.67 1.99
C ALA A 101 -6.58 -0.18 1.58
N HIS A 102 -5.45 0.48 1.37
CA HIS A 102 -4.20 -0.20 1.03
C HIS A 102 -2.97 0.54 1.56
N LEU A 103 -1.87 -0.19 1.59
CA LEU A 103 -0.54 0.27 1.94
C LEU A 103 0.34 0.20 0.69
N THR A 104 1.10 1.24 0.40
CA THR A 104 2.15 1.22 -0.62
C THR A 104 3.50 1.40 0.05
N VAL A 105 4.43 0.49 -0.26
CA VAL A 105 5.76 0.44 0.33
C VAL A 105 6.77 0.50 -0.79
N SER A 106 7.68 1.46 -0.70
CA SER A 106 8.87 1.55 -1.52
C SER A 106 10.10 1.55 -0.63
N ARG A 107 11.28 1.63 -1.26
CA ARG A 107 12.54 1.79 -0.53
C ARG A 107 12.58 3.01 0.40
N TYR A 108 11.86 4.09 0.05
CA TYR A 108 11.99 5.37 0.74
C TYR A 108 10.67 5.90 1.31
N HIS A 109 9.55 5.24 1.03
CA HIS A 109 8.24 5.72 1.43
C HIS A 109 7.36 4.57 1.89
N VAL A 110 6.59 4.82 2.94
CA VAL A 110 5.43 4.04 3.34
C VAL A 110 4.24 4.97 3.25
N MET A 111 3.23 4.60 2.47
CA MET A 111 2.03 5.40 2.25
C MET A 111 0.80 4.57 2.58
N LEU A 112 -0.15 5.18 3.29
CA LEU A 112 -1.43 4.58 3.64
C LEU A 112 -2.52 5.32 2.89
N PHE A 113 -3.43 4.56 2.31
CA PHE A 113 -4.41 5.07 1.38
C PHE A 113 -5.79 4.52 1.76
N THR A 114 -6.81 5.37 1.76
CA THR A 114 -8.20 4.92 1.90
C THR A 114 -9.18 5.74 1.07
N THR A 115 -10.31 5.12 0.72
CA THR A 115 -11.52 5.81 0.22
C THR A 115 -12.52 6.14 1.33
N GLU A 116 -12.24 5.75 2.58
CA GLU A 116 -13.06 6.10 3.73
C GLU A 116 -13.09 7.62 3.92
N SER A 117 -14.29 8.18 4.04
CA SER A 117 -14.44 9.60 4.37
C SER A 117 -14.13 9.81 5.83
N ALA A 118 -13.36 10.85 6.15
CA ALA A 118 -13.10 11.21 7.53
C ALA A 118 -14.42 11.57 8.24
N THR A 119 -14.70 10.89 9.34
CA THR A 119 -15.92 11.10 10.15
C THR A 119 -15.85 12.34 11.04
N THR A 120 -14.64 12.81 11.33
CA THR A 120 -14.35 13.95 12.22
C THR A 120 -13.25 14.83 11.62
N ASP A 121 -13.02 15.99 12.25
CA ASP A 121 -11.95 16.90 11.84
C ASP A 121 -10.54 16.32 12.06
N ASN A 122 -9.53 17.07 11.62
CA ASN A 122 -8.12 16.66 11.66
C ASN A 122 -7.48 16.69 13.06
N THR A 123 -8.20 17.16 14.10
CA THR A 123 -7.68 17.19 15.48
C THR A 123 -7.83 15.84 16.19
N HIS A 124 -8.72 14.99 15.68
CA HIS A 124 -8.95 13.66 16.22
C HIS A 124 -7.90 12.64 15.76
N SER A 125 -7.77 11.56 16.53
CA SER A 125 -6.91 10.42 16.18
C SER A 125 -7.32 9.80 14.84
N LEU A 126 -6.36 9.15 14.16
CA LEU A 126 -6.64 8.45 12.91
C LEU A 126 -7.72 7.37 13.09
N ASP A 127 -7.75 6.66 14.22
CA ASP A 127 -8.76 5.62 14.49
C ASP A 127 -10.17 6.21 14.62
N SER A 128 -10.29 7.41 15.20
CA SER A 128 -11.57 8.11 15.28
C SER A 128 -12.03 8.57 13.89
N ARG A 129 -11.10 9.04 13.06
CA ARG A 129 -11.37 9.60 11.73
C ARG A 129 -11.67 8.54 10.67
N PHE A 130 -11.05 7.37 10.78
CA PHE A 130 -11.10 6.28 9.80
C PHE A 130 -11.33 4.93 10.50
N PRO A 131 -12.49 4.75 11.18
CA PRO A 131 -12.78 3.58 11.99
C PRO A 131 -12.82 2.26 11.21
N VAL A 132 -13.02 2.27 9.90
CA VAL A 132 -13.04 1.06 9.07
C VAL A 132 -11.62 0.68 8.60
N SER A 133 -10.86 1.66 8.12
CA SER A 133 -9.57 1.44 7.47
C SER A 133 -8.44 1.23 8.48
N MET A 134 -8.41 2.03 9.54
CA MET A 134 -7.28 2.05 10.48
C MET A 134 -7.08 0.75 11.25
N PRO A 135 -8.12 0.05 11.75
CA PRO A 135 -7.91 -1.24 12.42
C PRO A 135 -7.22 -2.27 11.53
N ARG A 136 -7.57 -2.30 10.22
CA ARG A 136 -7.00 -3.23 9.24
C ARG A 136 -5.56 -2.86 8.87
N LEU A 137 -5.31 -1.58 8.61
CA LEU A 137 -3.95 -1.08 8.34
C LEU A 137 -3.04 -1.32 9.55
N ARG A 138 -3.51 -1.00 10.76
CA ARG A 138 -2.77 -1.27 12.01
C ARG A 138 -2.53 -2.75 12.23
N ALA A 139 -3.45 -3.65 11.88
CA ALA A 139 -3.23 -5.09 11.98
C ALA A 139 -2.01 -5.51 11.14
N VAL A 140 -1.94 -5.08 9.88
CA VAL A 140 -0.78 -5.34 9.01
C VAL A 140 0.51 -4.72 9.57
N LEU A 141 0.46 -3.47 10.02
CA LEU A 141 1.63 -2.80 10.58
C LEU A 141 2.13 -3.45 11.88
N ARG A 142 1.22 -3.94 12.74
CA ARG A 142 1.54 -4.68 13.97
C ARG A 142 2.18 -6.02 13.67
N HIS A 143 1.61 -6.75 12.71
CA HIS A 143 2.18 -8.01 12.23
C HIS A 143 3.62 -7.85 11.77
N CYS A 144 3.92 -6.70 11.15
CA CYS A 144 5.27 -6.36 10.69
C CYS A 144 6.15 -5.70 11.77
N GLY A 145 5.62 -5.44 12.98
CA GLY A 145 6.36 -4.79 14.08
C GLY A 145 6.71 -3.31 13.84
N VAL A 146 6.04 -2.63 12.91
CA VAL A 146 6.37 -1.25 12.49
C VAL A 146 5.27 -0.22 12.77
N GLU A 147 4.14 -0.62 13.35
CA GLU A 147 2.99 0.26 13.62
C GLU A 147 3.40 1.56 14.31
N GLN A 148 4.05 1.49 15.47
CA GLN A 148 4.43 2.70 16.21
C GLN A 148 5.32 3.63 15.39
N GLN A 149 6.27 3.09 14.63
CA GLN A 149 7.19 3.87 13.81
C GLN A 149 6.45 4.58 12.67
N VAL A 150 5.52 3.88 12.01
CA VAL A 150 4.73 4.42 10.90
C VAL A 150 3.74 5.47 11.39
N ILE A 151 2.99 5.18 12.45
CA ILE A 151 1.94 6.07 12.97
C ILE A 151 2.52 7.32 13.63
N SER A 152 3.61 7.21 14.39
CA SER A 152 4.19 8.36 15.10
C SER A 152 5.02 9.29 14.22
N ARG A 153 5.69 8.76 13.19
CA ARG A 153 6.56 9.55 12.31
C ARG A 153 5.89 9.97 11.00
N GLY A 154 4.72 9.41 10.69
CA GLY A 154 3.99 9.70 9.48
C GLY A 154 3.38 11.10 9.48
N GLU A 155 3.48 11.78 8.34
CA GLU A 155 2.76 13.01 8.07
C GLU A 155 1.34 12.66 7.61
N VAL A 156 0.32 13.19 8.28
CA VAL A 156 -1.08 12.96 7.91
C VAL A 156 -1.47 13.92 6.78
N ARG A 157 -1.93 13.38 5.63
CA ARG A 157 -2.40 14.17 4.49
C ARG A 157 -3.88 13.85 4.24
N VAL A 158 -4.75 14.85 4.15
CA VAL A 158 -6.22 14.66 4.15
C VAL A 158 -6.93 15.66 3.28
#